data_AF-A0A351FYL6-F1
#
_entry.id   AF-A0A351FYL6-F1
#
_cell.length_a   1.000
_cell.length_b   1.000
_cell.length_c   1.000
_cell.angle_alpha   90.00
_cell.angle_beta   90.00
_cell.angle_gamma   90.00
#
_symmetry.space_group_name_H-M   'P 1'
#
loop_
_entity.id
_entity.type
_entity.pdbx_description
1 polymer ?
#
loop_
_entity_poly.entity_id
_entity_poly.type
_entity_poly.pdbx_seq_one_letter_code
_entity_poly.pdbx_strand_id
1 'polypeptide(L)'
;MDGRIQKNGGNVSSCFCTADGRVIHAIGKPVSPEQLLEAAQWAEATYRRMQEVEPANLERQTTLVRAAHLAELNTNLQQYQKRYQAELEPAQQAYAQKVRDARQRQREGYRTASRPTEPAITAARKAANSFGGKRGHQALAAEPLAPLEQVSAHLFQKLTGEVAAEQRGRVFTASAGLKQAREHHLPILFVLYKGHGKYQDELNHETKRILNEVFPHPLIQPAIRKFVVVLMPLRELAALTQLEDLPPFEFSSNHSANLIVTGSDGHQVAAFDGQFVPEQLVSTLWEQAHLATLTQVEAMAEKELFSEALKRLRSEARFPANQEQRVQMEELAQEITLQLAEKREQEEKITEALRLYQRVADTATDGFLKEHARKQVERLQQSN
;
A
#
# COMPACT_ATOMS: atom_id res chain seq x y z
N MET A 1 -17.24 29.14 -2.57
CA MET A 1 -16.88 27.73 -2.76
C MET A 1 -15.46 27.57 -2.23
N ASP A 2 -15.33 27.31 -0.93
CA ASP A 2 -14.03 27.22 -0.26
C ASP A 2 -13.56 25.76 -0.33
N GLY A 3 -13.02 25.39 -1.50
CA GLY A 3 -12.42 24.09 -1.73
C GLY A 3 -11.16 23.94 -0.88
N ARG A 4 -11.31 23.42 0.34
CA ARG A 4 -10.16 22.96 1.13
C ARG A 4 -9.57 21.75 0.42
N ILE A 5 -8.42 21.94 -0.21
CA ILE A 5 -7.57 20.85 -0.70
C ILE A 5 -7.36 19.86 0.45
N GLN A 6 -7.97 18.70 0.33
CA GLN A 6 -7.82 17.60 1.28
C GLN A 6 -6.46 16.96 1.02
N LYS A 7 -5.55 17.05 2.00
CA LYS A 7 -4.19 16.51 1.87
C LYS A 7 -4.26 14.99 1.81
N ASN A 8 -4.02 14.42 0.63
CA ASN A 8 -3.81 12.98 0.41
C ASN A 8 -2.38 12.52 0.74
N GLY A 9 -1.56 13.36 1.37
CA GLY A 9 -0.19 13.04 1.73
C GLY A 9 -0.07 12.72 3.21
N GLY A 10 0.47 11.54 3.54
CA GLY A 10 1.04 11.29 4.86
C GLY A 10 2.08 12.37 5.21
N ASN A 11 2.40 12.54 6.49
CA ASN A 11 3.44 13.51 6.83
C ASN A 11 4.76 13.08 6.20
N VAL A 12 5.45 14.04 5.58
CA VAL A 12 6.75 13.82 4.93
C VAL A 12 7.83 14.53 5.74
N SER A 13 9.00 13.89 5.83
CA SER A 13 10.24 14.52 6.25
C SER A 13 11.25 14.44 5.12
N SER A 14 11.83 15.56 4.74
CA SER A 14 12.94 15.61 3.78
C SER A 14 14.26 15.56 4.56
N CYS A 15 15.14 14.64 4.17
CA CYS A 15 16.47 14.49 4.77
C CYS A 15 17.53 14.80 3.71
N PHE A 16 18.53 15.57 4.11
CA PHE A 16 19.71 15.89 3.32
C PHE A 16 20.86 15.06 3.86
N CYS A 17 21.40 14.16 3.04
CA CYS A 17 22.35 13.16 3.46
C CYS A 17 23.67 13.27 2.69
N THR A 18 24.76 12.79 3.30
CA THR A 18 26.00 12.46 2.60
C THR A 18 25.79 11.24 1.69
N ALA A 19 26.74 11.00 0.78
CA ALA A 19 26.71 9.85 -0.13
C ALA A 19 26.70 8.49 0.60
N ASP A 20 27.31 8.40 1.79
CA ASP A 20 27.31 7.20 2.65
C ASP A 20 26.08 7.12 3.58
N GLY A 21 25.07 7.97 3.38
CA GLY A 21 23.78 7.87 4.06
C GLY A 21 23.71 8.48 5.46
N ARG A 22 24.62 9.41 5.80
CA ARG A 22 24.60 10.14 7.08
C ARG A 22 23.82 11.44 6.95
N VAL A 23 23.01 11.75 7.96
CA VAL A 23 22.11 12.91 7.89
C VAL A 23 22.86 14.19 8.25
N ILE A 24 22.83 15.17 7.32
CA ILE A 24 23.37 16.52 7.48
C ILE A 24 22.27 17.46 7.97
N HIS A 25 21.09 17.38 7.39
CA HIS A 25 19.95 18.19 7.81
C HIS A 25 18.62 17.46 7.56
N ALA A 26 17.57 17.84 8.28
CA ALA A 26 16.24 17.30 8.09
C ALA A 26 15.17 18.33 8.44
N ILE A 27 14.12 18.39 7.62
CA ILE A 27 12.94 19.22 7.81
C ILE A 27 11.70 18.33 7.72
N GLY A 28 10.65 18.67 8.47
CA GLY A 28 9.40 17.91 8.41
C GLY A 28 8.19 18.80 8.28
N LYS A 29 7.08 18.14 7.91
CA LYS A 29 5.83 18.71 7.40
C LYS A 29 5.94 19.11 5.93
N PRO A 30 4.81 19.27 5.23
CA PRO A 30 4.79 19.99 3.96
C PRO A 30 5.42 21.38 4.17
N VAL A 31 6.50 21.66 3.44
CA VAL A 31 7.21 22.94 3.43
C VAL A 31 7.00 23.60 2.06
N SER A 32 7.11 24.92 1.99
CA SER A 32 7.09 25.61 0.69
C SER A 32 8.38 25.29 -0.09
N PRO A 33 8.37 25.43 -1.43
CA PRO A 33 9.59 25.26 -2.25
C PRO A 33 10.75 26.14 -1.76
N GLU A 34 10.48 27.35 -1.29
CA GLU A 34 11.49 28.29 -0.79
C GLU A 34 12.11 27.77 0.51
N GLN A 35 11.31 27.24 1.43
CA GLN A 35 11.80 26.64 2.67
C GLN A 35 12.63 25.39 2.41
N LEU A 36 12.24 24.58 1.42
CA LEU A 36 13.01 23.41 1.01
C LEU A 36 14.36 23.83 0.42
N LEU A 37 14.37 24.87 -0.43
CA LEU A 37 15.58 25.41 -1.03
C LEU A 37 16.52 26.01 0.02
N GLU A 38 16.01 26.80 0.97
CA GLU A 38 16.79 27.36 2.08
C GLU A 38 17.46 26.23 2.90
N ALA A 39 16.69 25.19 3.23
CA ALA A 39 17.21 24.03 3.96
C ALA A 39 18.28 23.26 3.15
N ALA A 40 18.10 23.14 1.84
CA ALA A 40 19.05 22.49 0.95
C ALA A 40 20.36 23.29 0.86
N GLN A 41 20.28 24.61 0.68
CA GLN A 41 21.43 25.52 0.64
C GLN A 41 22.21 25.50 1.96
N TRP A 42 21.49 25.49 3.09
CA TRP A 42 22.11 25.37 4.41
C TRP A 42 22.87 24.05 4.58
N ALA A 43 22.25 22.93 4.17
CA ALA A 43 22.85 21.61 4.26
C ALA A 43 24.09 21.51 3.35
N GLU A 44 24.02 22.06 2.15
CA GLU A 44 25.10 22.08 1.17
C GLU A 44 26.29 22.93 1.63
N ALA A 45 26.03 24.12 2.17
CA ALA A 45 27.06 24.97 2.77
C ALA A 45 27.73 24.30 3.97
N THR A 46 26.95 23.61 4.81
CA THR A 46 27.49 22.84 5.95
C THR A 46 28.32 21.66 5.49
N TYR A 47 27.89 20.96 4.43
CA TYR A 47 28.61 19.85 3.83
C TYR A 47 29.96 20.29 3.25
N ARG A 48 30.02 21.41 2.53
CA ARG A 48 31.28 21.95 2.00
C ARG A 48 32.29 22.24 3.11
N ARG A 49 31.86 22.90 4.20
CA ARG A 49 32.72 23.13 5.38
C ARG A 49 33.17 21.83 6.04
N MET A 50 32.30 20.82 6.05
CA MET A 50 32.65 19.49 6.56
C MET A 50 33.72 18.81 5.69
N GLN A 51 33.69 18.98 4.37
CA GLN A 51 34.70 18.42 3.45
C GLN A 51 36.09 19.06 3.59
N GLU A 52 36.18 20.28 4.09
CA GLU A 52 37.46 20.94 4.42
C GLU A 52 38.16 20.29 5.63
N VAL A 53 37.41 19.53 6.44
CA VAL A 53 37.96 18.69 7.51
C VAL A 53 38.45 17.38 6.93
N GLU A 54 39.62 16.92 7.39
CA GLU A 54 40.22 15.65 6.99
C GLU A 54 39.18 14.51 6.89
N PRO A 55 39.01 13.87 5.73
CA PRO A 55 37.91 12.94 5.47
C PRO A 55 37.82 11.75 6.44
N ALA A 56 38.96 11.31 6.99
CA ALA A 56 39.03 10.20 7.93
C ALA A 56 38.65 10.61 9.38
N ASN A 57 38.54 11.91 9.67
CA ASN A 57 38.29 12.41 11.01
C ASN A 57 36.79 12.67 11.27
N LEU A 58 36.04 11.57 11.40
CA LEU A 58 34.59 11.64 11.63
C LEU A 58 34.24 12.42 12.91
N GLU A 59 35.08 12.39 13.94
CA GLU A 59 34.85 13.13 15.19
C GLU A 59 34.85 14.65 14.96
N ARG A 60 35.82 15.16 14.20
CA ARG A 60 35.88 16.58 13.86
C ARG A 60 34.73 17.00 12.95
N GLN A 61 34.38 16.17 11.96
CA GLN A 61 33.21 16.42 11.09
C GLN A 61 31.91 16.47 11.90
N THR A 62 31.72 15.51 12.82
CA THR A 62 30.58 15.43 13.73
C THR A 62 30.49 16.68 14.62
N THR A 63 31.64 17.15 15.12
CA THR A 63 31.73 18.36 15.94
C THR A 63 31.39 19.62 15.15
N LEU A 64 31.87 19.73 13.90
CA LEU A 64 31.57 20.84 13.00
C LEU A 64 30.07 20.90 12.67
N VAL A 65 29.48 19.78 12.28
CA VAL A 65 28.05 19.70 11.94
C VAL A 65 27.19 20.00 13.17
N ARG A 66 27.58 19.49 14.36
CA ARG A 66 26.92 19.87 15.62
C ARG A 66 26.99 21.38 15.86
N ALA A 67 28.17 21.99 15.72
CA ALA A 67 28.33 23.42 15.91
C ALA A 67 27.45 24.23 14.95
N ALA A 68 27.34 23.80 13.69
CA ALA A 68 26.47 24.42 12.71
C ALA A 68 24.99 24.37 13.14
N HIS A 69 24.49 23.21 13.58
CA HIS A 69 23.11 23.13 14.11
C HIS A 69 22.91 23.98 15.36
N LEU A 70 23.88 24.01 16.27
CA LEU A 70 23.79 24.82 17.49
C LEU A 70 23.74 26.32 17.19
N ALA A 71 24.43 26.79 16.14
CA ALA A 71 24.35 28.18 15.70
C ALA A 71 22.92 28.57 15.28
N GLU A 72 22.22 27.68 14.57
CA GLU A 72 20.80 27.87 14.20
C GLU A 72 19.84 27.83 15.40
N LEU A 73 20.30 27.33 16.54
CA LEU A 73 19.59 27.36 17.82
C LEU A 73 20.02 28.54 18.70
N ASN A 74 20.76 29.52 18.15
CA ASN A 74 21.33 30.66 18.87
C ASN A 74 22.18 30.27 20.08
N THR A 75 22.92 29.17 19.96
CA THR A 75 23.83 28.66 21.01
C THR A 75 25.15 28.16 20.41
N ASN A 76 26.02 27.58 21.23
CA ASN A 76 27.33 27.08 20.82
C ASN A 76 27.71 25.78 21.54
N LEU A 77 28.80 25.15 21.10
CA LEU A 77 29.27 23.87 21.65
C LEU A 77 29.53 23.91 23.15
N GLN A 78 30.08 25.00 23.69
CA GLN A 78 30.41 25.11 25.11
C GLN A 78 29.14 25.12 25.97
N GLN A 79 28.14 25.92 25.56
CA GLN A 79 26.84 25.97 26.23
C GLN A 79 26.11 24.62 26.15
N TYR A 80 26.15 23.97 24.97
CA TYR A 80 25.60 22.64 24.78
C TYR A 80 26.26 21.60 25.68
N GLN A 81 27.59 21.57 25.76
CA GLN A 81 28.34 20.64 26.62
C GLN A 81 27.97 20.79 28.10
N LYS A 82 27.84 22.05 28.57
CA LYS A 82 27.39 22.33 29.94
C LYS A 82 26.00 21.75 30.21
N ARG A 83 25.06 21.91 29.28
CA ARG A 83 23.70 21.33 29.39
C ARG A 83 23.74 19.81 29.31
N TYR A 84 24.52 19.24 28.42
CA TYR A 84 24.70 17.80 28.27
C TYR A 84 25.18 17.15 29.56
N GLN A 85 26.23 17.71 30.18
CA GLN A 85 26.76 17.21 31.45
C GLN A 85 25.72 17.28 32.57
N ALA A 86 24.94 18.37 32.64
CA ALA A 86 23.87 18.50 33.63
C ALA A 86 22.73 17.48 33.45
N GLU A 87 22.49 17.02 32.22
CA GLU A 87 21.42 16.05 31.90
C GLU A 87 21.88 14.58 31.95
N LEU A 88 23.20 14.32 32.00
CA LEU A 88 23.74 12.96 31.91
C LEU A 88 23.37 12.11 33.13
N GLU A 89 23.61 12.62 34.34
CA GLU A 89 23.27 11.94 35.59
C GLU A 89 21.76 11.66 35.71
N PRO A 90 20.86 12.65 35.51
CA PRO A 90 19.41 12.38 35.45
C PRO A 90 19.03 11.33 34.41
N ALA A 91 19.68 11.32 33.24
CA ALA A 91 19.39 10.34 32.19
C ALA A 91 19.84 8.92 32.59
N GLN A 92 20.98 8.77 33.26
CA GLN A 92 21.45 7.48 33.76
C GLN A 92 20.52 6.91 34.84
N GLN A 93 20.06 7.74 35.77
CA GLN A 93 19.10 7.34 36.80
C GLN A 93 17.77 6.90 36.18
N ALA A 94 17.23 7.68 35.24
CA ALA A 94 16.00 7.33 34.53
C ALA A 94 16.12 6.03 33.72
N TYR A 95 17.28 5.80 33.08
CA TYR A 95 17.56 4.56 32.37
C TYR A 95 17.60 3.36 33.32
N ALA A 96 18.31 3.46 34.44
CA ALA A 96 18.38 2.40 35.44
C ALA A 96 17.00 2.02 35.98
N GLN A 97 16.13 3.03 36.23
CA GLN A 97 14.76 2.79 36.63
C GLN A 97 13.97 2.04 35.55
N LYS A 98 14.00 2.51 34.30
CA LYS A 98 13.31 1.85 33.17
C LYS A 98 13.75 0.40 32.96
N VAL A 99 15.03 0.10 33.14
CA VAL A 99 15.57 -1.27 33.03
C VAL A 99 15.04 -2.14 34.18
N ARG A 100 14.97 -1.61 35.41
CA ARG A 100 14.37 -2.33 36.55
C ARG A 100 12.89 -2.62 36.30
N ASP A 101 12.13 -1.63 35.88
CA ASP A 101 10.70 -1.76 35.58
C ASP A 101 10.44 -2.77 34.45
N ALA A 102 11.27 -2.74 33.39
CA ALA A 102 11.16 -3.68 32.28
C ALA A 102 11.42 -5.13 32.72
N ARG A 103 12.44 -5.35 33.57
CA ARG A 103 12.73 -6.67 34.15
C ARG A 103 11.59 -7.17 35.05
N GLN A 104 10.98 -6.29 35.83
CA GLN A 104 9.83 -6.63 36.67
C GLN A 104 8.63 -7.06 35.82
N ARG A 105 8.27 -6.26 34.80
CA ARG A 105 7.16 -6.58 33.88
C ARG A 105 7.38 -7.91 33.14
N GLN A 106 8.63 -8.22 32.80
CA GLN A 106 8.96 -9.49 32.18
C GLN A 106 8.71 -10.68 33.13
N ARG A 107 9.01 -10.53 34.43
CA ARG A 107 8.69 -11.54 35.45
C ARG A 107 7.20 -11.73 35.65
N GLU A 108 6.42 -10.66 35.45
CA GLU A 108 4.95 -10.65 35.53
C GLU A 108 4.26 -11.14 34.24
N GLY A 109 5.02 -11.63 33.25
CA GLY A 109 4.48 -12.23 32.02
C GLY A 109 4.04 -11.24 30.93
N TYR A 110 4.32 -9.94 31.10
CA TYR A 110 4.02 -8.94 30.07
C TYR A 110 5.08 -8.96 28.95
N ARG A 111 4.64 -8.81 27.69
CA ARG A 111 5.55 -8.53 26.56
C ARG A 111 6.28 -7.21 26.83
N THR A 112 7.60 -7.26 26.92
CA THR A 112 8.44 -6.09 27.20
C THR A 112 8.43 -5.12 26.02
N ALA A 113 8.33 -3.82 26.33
CA ALA A 113 8.49 -2.74 25.36
C ALA A 113 9.95 -2.66 24.87
N SER A 114 10.16 -1.98 23.73
CA SER A 114 11.46 -1.75 23.08
C SER A 114 12.57 -1.36 24.06
N ARG A 115 13.82 -1.77 23.76
CA ARG A 115 15.01 -1.45 24.59
C ARG A 115 15.03 0.04 24.95
N PRO A 116 15.21 0.41 26.24
CA PRO A 116 15.31 1.81 26.62
C PRO A 116 16.45 2.52 25.88
N THR A 117 16.21 3.76 25.43
CA THR A 117 17.23 4.59 24.78
C THR A 117 18.41 4.82 25.71
N GLU A 118 19.63 4.80 25.18
CA GLU A 118 20.84 5.01 25.96
C GLU A 118 20.86 6.37 26.69
N PRO A 119 21.46 6.44 27.89
CA PRO A 119 21.54 7.68 28.66
C PRO A 119 22.20 8.84 27.91
N ALA A 120 23.29 8.56 27.18
CA ALA A 120 24.03 9.58 26.44
C ALA A 120 23.15 10.24 25.37
N ILE A 121 22.41 9.45 24.59
CA ILE A 121 21.47 9.95 23.58
C ILE A 121 20.34 10.75 24.24
N THR A 122 19.81 10.25 25.36
CA THR A 122 18.74 10.94 26.11
C THR A 122 19.21 12.31 26.62
N ALA A 123 20.41 12.39 27.20
CA ALA A 123 21.02 13.62 27.68
C ALA A 123 21.30 14.60 26.53
N ALA A 124 21.86 14.11 25.40
CA ALA A 124 22.11 14.90 24.21
C ALA A 124 20.83 15.55 23.66
N ARG A 125 19.75 14.75 23.54
CA ARG A 125 18.44 15.24 23.08
C ARG A 125 17.86 16.29 24.03
N LYS A 126 17.92 16.07 25.35
CA LYS A 126 17.43 17.05 26.32
C LYS A 126 18.22 18.34 26.29
N ALA A 127 19.56 18.26 26.21
CA ALA A 127 20.43 19.41 26.09
C ALA A 127 20.09 20.24 24.85
N ALA A 128 19.99 19.62 23.68
CA ALA A 128 19.63 20.31 22.44
C ALA A 128 18.22 20.93 22.49
N ASN A 129 17.23 20.20 23.04
CA ASN A 129 15.86 20.69 23.16
C ASN A 129 15.73 21.92 24.09
N SER A 130 16.62 22.05 25.08
CA SER A 130 16.58 23.16 26.05
C SER A 130 16.80 24.54 25.43
N PHE A 131 17.36 24.60 24.22
CA PHE A 131 17.63 25.84 23.50
C PHE A 131 16.47 26.33 22.61
N GLY A 132 15.36 25.58 22.50
CA GLY A 132 14.25 25.97 21.62
C GLY A 132 14.62 25.88 20.13
N GLY A 133 13.91 26.61 19.25
CA GLY A 133 14.21 26.66 17.81
C GLY A 133 13.57 25.55 16.95
N LYS A 134 14.02 25.45 15.67
CA LYS A 134 13.47 24.49 14.70
C LYS A 134 13.89 23.06 15.11
N ARG A 135 12.92 22.13 15.11
CA ARG A 135 13.09 20.75 15.59
C ARG A 135 14.16 19.94 14.87
N GLY A 136 14.41 20.23 13.59
CA GLY A 136 15.47 19.58 12.79
C GLY A 136 16.86 19.85 13.34
N HIS A 137 17.18 21.12 13.65
CA HIS A 137 18.47 21.47 14.25
C HIS A 137 18.59 20.93 15.68
N GLN A 138 17.51 20.87 16.46
CA GLN A 138 17.54 20.21 17.79
C GLN A 138 17.93 18.73 17.69
N ALA A 139 17.28 17.98 16.80
CA ALA A 139 17.53 16.55 16.67
C ALA A 139 18.96 16.25 16.17
N LEU A 140 19.43 17.00 15.17
CA LEU A 140 20.74 16.78 14.57
C LEU A 140 21.89 17.48 15.33
N ALA A 141 21.60 18.41 16.24
CA ALA A 141 22.59 18.84 17.25
C ALA A 141 22.87 17.73 18.26
N ALA A 142 21.85 16.96 18.65
CA ALA A 142 22.00 15.83 19.55
C ALA A 142 22.74 14.67 18.87
N GLU A 143 22.32 14.29 17.66
CA GLU A 143 22.83 13.16 16.87
C GLU A 143 23.33 13.61 15.48
N PRO A 144 24.40 14.43 15.42
CA PRO A 144 24.99 14.93 14.16
C PRO A 144 25.59 13.78 13.34
N LEU A 145 25.43 13.82 12.01
CA LEU A 145 25.97 12.83 11.07
C LEU A 145 25.65 11.37 11.41
N ALA A 146 24.55 11.14 12.12
CA ALA A 146 24.07 9.80 12.38
C ALA A 146 23.60 9.14 11.05
N PRO A 147 23.85 7.84 10.86
CA PRO A 147 23.29 7.10 9.72
C PRO A 147 21.77 7.21 9.70
N LEU A 148 21.18 7.48 8.53
CA LEU A 148 19.75 7.71 8.38
C LEU A 148 18.91 6.57 8.99
N GLU A 149 19.33 5.32 8.84
CA GLU A 149 18.64 4.16 9.40
C GLU A 149 18.48 4.23 10.92
N GLN A 150 19.48 4.77 11.63
CA GLN A 150 19.50 4.85 13.09
C GLN A 150 18.61 5.98 13.63
N VAL A 151 18.50 7.08 12.87
CA VAL A 151 17.80 8.29 13.32
C VAL A 151 16.47 8.55 12.61
N SER A 152 16.16 7.86 11.51
CA SER A 152 14.98 8.08 10.68
C SER A 152 13.67 8.09 11.47
N ALA A 153 13.42 7.06 12.29
CA ALA A 153 12.22 6.97 13.12
C ALA A 153 12.15 8.11 14.14
N HIS A 154 13.28 8.46 14.76
CA HIS A 154 13.35 9.56 15.73
C HIS A 154 13.15 10.92 15.06
N LEU A 155 13.84 11.19 13.94
CA LEU A 155 13.72 12.40 13.16
C LEU A 155 12.29 12.57 12.65
N PHE A 156 11.71 11.54 12.06
CA PHE A 156 10.33 11.55 11.61
C PHE A 156 9.40 11.92 12.77
N GLN A 157 9.46 11.17 13.88
CA GLN A 157 8.61 11.43 15.04
C GLN A 157 8.80 12.84 15.62
N LYS A 158 10.03 13.33 15.72
CA LYS A 158 10.32 14.65 16.25
C LYS A 158 9.77 15.74 15.33
N LEU A 159 9.96 15.58 14.02
CA LEU A 159 9.64 16.58 13.01
C LEU A 159 8.15 16.61 12.67
N THR A 160 7.50 15.46 12.56
CA THR A 160 6.09 15.33 12.15
C THR A 160 5.15 15.16 13.34
N GLY A 161 5.63 14.64 14.46
CA GLY A 161 4.80 14.24 15.60
C GLY A 161 4.20 12.83 15.46
N GLU A 162 4.52 12.12 14.38
CA GLU A 162 3.96 10.80 14.07
C GLU A 162 4.98 9.68 14.29
N VAL A 163 4.51 8.49 14.68
CA VAL A 163 5.38 7.32 14.79
C VAL A 163 5.50 6.69 13.40
N ALA A 164 6.72 6.51 12.91
CA ALA A 164 6.96 5.76 11.69
C ALA A 164 6.40 4.34 11.84
N ALA A 165 5.56 3.89 10.92
CA ALA A 165 4.99 2.56 10.97
C ALA A 165 6.10 1.50 10.85
N GLU A 166 6.39 0.78 11.93
CA GLU A 166 7.37 -0.31 11.94
C GLU A 166 6.88 -1.52 11.12
N GLN A 167 5.57 -1.62 10.85
CA GLN A 167 4.95 -2.73 10.13
C GLN A 167 4.50 -2.32 8.72
N ARG A 168 5.45 -2.14 7.79
CA ARG A 168 5.12 -2.03 6.34
C ARG A 168 4.49 -3.29 5.75
N GLY A 169 4.51 -4.41 6.49
CA GLY A 169 3.91 -5.68 6.06
C GLY A 169 2.46 -5.54 5.59
N ARG A 170 1.64 -4.72 6.26
CA ARG A 170 0.24 -4.48 5.85
C ARG A 170 0.12 -3.81 4.49
N VAL A 171 0.95 -2.81 4.21
CA VAL A 171 0.96 -2.11 2.92
C VAL A 171 1.38 -3.07 1.80
N PHE A 172 2.39 -3.91 2.03
CA PHE A 172 2.80 -4.92 1.04
C PHE A 172 1.75 -6.03 0.85
N THR A 173 1.08 -6.48 1.92
CA THR A 173 -0.04 -7.42 1.81
C THR A 173 -1.20 -6.80 1.04
N ALA A 174 -1.53 -5.53 1.30
CA ALA A 174 -2.55 -4.81 0.54
C ALA A 174 -2.18 -4.68 -0.94
N SER A 175 -0.94 -4.29 -1.24
CA SER A 175 -0.39 -4.23 -2.60
C SER A 175 -0.51 -5.56 -3.35
N ALA A 176 -0.16 -6.68 -2.70
CA ALA A 176 -0.34 -8.00 -3.28
C ALA A 176 -1.82 -8.30 -3.60
N GLY A 177 -2.74 -7.92 -2.70
CA GLY A 177 -4.18 -8.02 -2.95
C GLY A 177 -4.64 -7.16 -4.14
N LEU A 178 -4.13 -5.94 -4.29
CA LEU A 178 -4.46 -5.08 -5.43
C LEU A 178 -3.96 -5.64 -6.77
N LYS A 179 -2.79 -6.27 -6.79
CA LYS A 179 -2.29 -6.97 -7.98
C LYS A 179 -3.19 -8.14 -8.35
N GLN A 180 -3.60 -8.93 -7.36
CA GLN A 180 -4.57 -10.02 -7.56
C GLN A 180 -5.91 -9.49 -8.07
N ALA A 181 -6.37 -8.34 -7.57
CA ALA A 181 -7.60 -7.71 -8.01
C ALA A 181 -7.54 -7.32 -9.49
N ARG A 182 -6.43 -6.70 -9.93
CA ARG A 182 -6.20 -6.35 -11.34
C ARG A 182 -6.10 -7.58 -12.23
N GLU A 183 -5.30 -8.57 -11.84
CA GLU A 183 -5.06 -9.81 -12.61
C GLU A 183 -6.35 -10.61 -12.83
N HIS A 184 -7.24 -10.65 -11.84
CA HIS A 184 -8.48 -11.40 -11.92
C HIS A 184 -9.73 -10.53 -12.13
N HIS A 185 -9.56 -9.25 -12.44
CA HIS A 185 -10.67 -8.29 -12.61
C HIS A 185 -11.65 -8.27 -11.41
N LEU A 186 -11.15 -8.44 -10.18
CA LEU A 186 -11.98 -8.39 -8.98
C LEU A 186 -12.07 -6.95 -8.47
N PRO A 187 -13.26 -6.50 -8.02
CA PRO A 187 -13.40 -5.21 -7.39
C PRO A 187 -12.76 -5.21 -5.99
N ILE A 188 -12.43 -4.03 -5.47
CA ILE A 188 -11.74 -3.89 -4.19
C ILE A 188 -12.67 -3.18 -3.19
N LEU A 189 -12.68 -3.69 -1.96
CA LEU A 189 -13.33 -3.08 -0.82
C LEU A 189 -12.27 -2.66 0.19
N PHE A 190 -11.96 -1.37 0.24
CA PHE A 190 -11.12 -0.83 1.30
C PHE A 190 -11.94 -0.64 2.57
N VAL A 191 -11.44 -1.17 3.68
CA VAL A 191 -11.92 -0.93 5.04
C VAL A 191 -10.87 -0.11 5.77
N LEU A 192 -11.06 1.20 5.76
CA LEU A 192 -10.10 2.17 6.28
C LEU A 192 -10.51 2.61 7.66
N TYR A 193 -9.60 2.53 8.63
CA TYR A 193 -9.91 2.89 10.02
C TYR A 193 -8.93 3.90 10.60
N LYS A 194 -9.43 4.78 11.48
CA LYS A 194 -8.59 5.55 12.39
C LYS A 194 -8.20 4.66 13.55
N GLY A 195 -6.97 4.13 13.51
CA GLY A 195 -6.50 3.24 14.57
C GLY A 195 -6.26 3.98 15.88
N HIS A 196 -6.38 3.24 16.99
CA HIS A 196 -6.13 3.76 18.34
C HIS A 196 -4.95 3.06 19.02
N GLY A 197 -4.62 3.47 20.24
CA GLY A 197 -3.49 2.93 20.99
C GLY A 197 -2.15 3.58 20.63
N LYS A 198 -1.06 3.12 21.25
CA LYS A 198 0.28 3.74 21.15
C LYS A 198 0.79 3.82 19.71
N TYR A 199 0.46 2.80 18.92
CA TYR A 199 0.88 2.71 17.52
C TYR A 199 -0.22 3.08 16.54
N GLN A 200 -1.45 3.41 16.97
CA GLN A 200 -2.60 3.70 16.11
C GLN A 200 -2.89 2.62 15.06
N ASP A 201 -2.68 1.35 15.44
CA ASP A 201 -2.86 0.18 14.57
C ASP A 201 -4.02 -0.71 15.01
N GLU A 202 -4.58 -0.43 16.17
CA GLU A 202 -5.67 -1.22 16.71
C GLU A 202 -7.00 -0.75 16.13
N LEU A 203 -7.86 -1.71 15.77
CA LEU A 203 -9.20 -1.45 15.23
C LEU A 203 -10.07 -0.73 16.26
N ASN A 204 -10.69 0.38 15.84
CA ASN A 204 -11.69 1.06 16.63
C ASN A 204 -13.01 0.26 16.72
N HIS A 205 -13.88 0.64 17.66
CA HIS A 205 -15.15 -0.05 17.91
C HIS A 205 -16.04 -0.13 16.67
N GLU A 206 -16.14 0.95 15.90
CA GLU A 206 -16.96 1.03 14.69
C GLU A 206 -16.48 0.04 13.62
N THR A 207 -15.17 -0.05 13.39
CA THR A 207 -14.57 -1.00 12.44
C THR A 207 -14.79 -2.44 12.89
N LYS A 208 -14.67 -2.73 14.20
CA LYS A 208 -14.97 -4.05 14.75
C LYS A 208 -16.43 -4.44 14.54
N ARG A 209 -17.37 -3.51 14.76
CA ARG A 209 -18.81 -3.71 14.48
C ARG A 209 -19.03 -4.08 13.02
N ILE A 210 -18.44 -3.33 12.08
CA ILE A 210 -18.57 -3.62 10.64
C ILE A 210 -18.06 -5.03 10.31
N LEU A 211 -16.87 -5.40 10.79
CA LEU A 211 -16.25 -6.69 10.48
C LEU A 211 -16.97 -7.88 11.14
N ASN A 212 -17.50 -7.71 12.36
CA ASN A 212 -18.05 -8.81 13.16
C ASN A 212 -19.57 -8.95 13.05
N GLU A 213 -20.28 -7.87 12.73
CA GLU A 213 -21.76 -7.85 12.72
C GLU A 213 -22.32 -7.61 11.32
N VAL A 214 -21.71 -6.69 10.55
CA VAL A 214 -22.24 -6.31 9.24
C VAL A 214 -21.74 -7.22 8.13
N PHE A 215 -20.44 -7.47 8.03
CA PHE A 215 -19.85 -8.31 6.98
C PHE A 215 -20.34 -9.77 7.01
N PRO A 216 -20.59 -10.39 8.18
CA PRO A 216 -21.16 -11.73 8.24
C PRO A 216 -22.65 -11.81 7.87
N HIS A 217 -23.33 -10.67 7.68
CA HIS A 217 -24.76 -10.65 7.37
C HIS A 217 -25.05 -11.43 6.07
N PRO A 218 -26.09 -12.29 6.02
CA PRO A 218 -26.36 -13.17 4.88
C PRO A 218 -26.55 -12.47 3.53
N LEU A 219 -27.01 -11.21 3.53
CA LEU A 219 -27.16 -10.41 2.31
C LEU A 219 -25.86 -9.77 1.82
N ILE A 220 -24.87 -9.60 2.71
CA ILE A 220 -23.62 -8.87 2.45
C ILE A 220 -22.48 -9.85 2.18
N GLN A 221 -22.36 -10.90 3.00
CA GLN A 221 -21.25 -11.85 2.95
C GLN A 221 -21.02 -12.44 1.55
N PRO A 222 -22.06 -12.88 0.80
CA PRO A 222 -21.84 -13.44 -0.54
C PRO A 222 -21.31 -12.40 -1.54
N ALA A 223 -21.71 -11.14 -1.41
CA ALA A 223 -21.19 -10.05 -2.23
C ALA A 223 -19.72 -9.79 -1.88
N ILE A 224 -19.38 -9.62 -0.59
CA ILE A 224 -18.01 -9.35 -0.12
C ILE A 224 -17.02 -10.44 -0.57
N ARG A 225 -17.43 -11.71 -0.63
CA ARG A 225 -16.56 -12.81 -1.12
C ARG A 225 -16.09 -12.65 -2.56
N LYS A 226 -16.69 -11.74 -3.32
CA LYS A 226 -16.31 -11.41 -4.70
C LYS A 226 -15.34 -10.23 -4.78
N PHE A 227 -15.01 -9.62 -3.65
CA PHE A 227 -14.09 -8.50 -3.55
C PHE A 227 -12.75 -8.94 -2.99
N VAL A 228 -11.70 -8.24 -3.38
CA VAL A 228 -10.48 -8.18 -2.57
C VAL A 228 -10.71 -7.18 -1.45
N VAL A 229 -10.74 -7.65 -0.21
CA VAL A 229 -10.95 -6.80 0.97
C VAL A 229 -9.61 -6.33 1.53
N VAL A 230 -9.39 -5.02 1.52
CA VAL A 230 -8.16 -4.40 2.04
C VAL A 230 -8.48 -3.69 3.35
N LEU A 231 -8.10 -4.29 4.48
CA LEU A 231 -8.27 -3.71 5.81
C LEU A 231 -6.97 -3.02 6.26
N MET A 232 -6.99 -1.70 6.43
CA MET A 232 -5.77 -0.98 6.84
C MET A 232 -6.05 0.36 7.56
N PRO A 233 -5.09 0.87 8.37
CA PRO A 233 -5.18 2.20 8.95
C PRO A 233 -5.23 3.28 7.86
N LEU A 234 -6.08 4.29 8.04
CA LEU A 234 -6.23 5.40 7.08
C LEU A 234 -4.90 6.11 6.79
N ARG A 235 -4.01 6.23 7.78
CA ARG A 235 -2.69 6.85 7.63
C ARG A 235 -1.74 6.08 6.69
N GLU A 236 -1.96 4.77 6.53
CA GLU A 236 -1.15 3.91 5.66
C GLU A 236 -1.65 3.95 4.20
N LEU A 237 -2.85 4.49 3.94
CA LEU A 237 -3.43 4.57 2.60
C LEU A 237 -2.54 5.35 1.63
N ALA A 238 -1.97 6.48 2.06
CA ALA A 238 -1.08 7.29 1.22
C ALA A 238 0.17 6.52 0.76
N ALA A 239 0.66 5.58 1.58
CA ALA A 239 1.78 4.74 1.19
C ALA A 239 1.36 3.71 0.14
N LEU A 240 0.15 3.15 0.27
CA LEU A 240 -0.39 2.19 -0.70
C LEU A 240 -0.72 2.87 -2.04
N THR A 241 -1.35 4.06 -2.02
CA THR A 241 -1.68 4.79 -3.24
C THR A 241 -0.44 5.19 -4.02
N GLN A 242 0.64 5.59 -3.33
CA GLN A 242 1.93 5.85 -3.97
C GLN A 242 2.59 4.58 -4.52
N LEU A 243 2.50 3.46 -3.79
CA LEU A 243 3.14 2.21 -4.19
C LEU A 243 2.49 1.59 -5.44
N GLU A 244 1.16 1.70 -5.55
CA GLU A 244 0.38 1.05 -6.61
C GLU A 244 -0.20 2.03 -7.64
N ASP A 245 0.23 3.30 -7.59
CA ASP A 245 -0.21 4.41 -8.44
C ASP A 245 -1.74 4.54 -8.52
N LEU A 246 -2.39 4.56 -7.36
CA LEU A 246 -3.85 4.64 -7.26
C LEU A 246 -4.35 6.08 -7.36
N PRO A 247 -5.55 6.30 -7.93
CA PRO A 247 -6.19 7.60 -7.93
C PRO A 247 -6.49 8.09 -6.50
N PRO A 248 -6.67 9.41 -6.32
CA PRO A 248 -7.10 9.95 -5.03
C PRO A 248 -8.49 9.45 -4.67
N PHE A 249 -8.70 9.20 -3.37
CA PHE A 249 -9.98 8.77 -2.82
C PHE A 249 -10.73 9.92 -2.17
N GLU A 250 -12.05 9.95 -2.36
CA GLU A 250 -12.98 10.85 -1.69
C GLU A 250 -13.66 10.12 -0.52
N PHE A 251 -13.75 10.80 0.62
CA PHE A 251 -14.35 10.23 1.84
C PHE A 251 -15.72 10.82 2.09
N SER A 252 -16.68 9.96 2.47
CA SER A 252 -18.06 10.36 2.78
C SER A 252 -18.16 11.20 4.07
N SER A 253 -17.27 11.00 5.04
CA SER A 253 -17.21 11.82 6.25
C SER A 253 -15.87 11.77 7.00
N ASN A 254 -15.75 12.61 8.03
CA ASN A 254 -14.61 12.62 8.95
C ASN A 254 -14.67 11.50 10.02
N HIS A 255 -15.61 10.57 9.93
CA HIS A 255 -15.84 9.50 10.92
C HIS A 255 -14.77 8.39 10.89
N SER A 256 -14.89 7.42 11.79
CA SER A 256 -13.75 6.59 12.23
C SER A 256 -13.50 5.32 11.39
N ALA A 257 -14.51 4.86 10.65
CA ALA A 257 -14.39 3.82 9.63
C ALA A 257 -14.94 4.33 8.29
N ASN A 258 -14.16 4.17 7.22
CA ASN A 258 -14.57 4.46 5.85
C ASN A 258 -14.49 3.18 5.02
N LEU A 259 -15.58 2.84 4.34
CA LEU A 259 -15.62 1.79 3.34
C LEU A 259 -15.53 2.45 1.97
N ILE A 260 -14.55 2.05 1.17
CA ILE A 260 -14.42 2.54 -0.21
C ILE A 260 -14.56 1.35 -1.14
N VAL A 261 -15.53 1.45 -2.04
CA VAL A 261 -15.77 0.46 -3.08
C VAL A 261 -15.12 0.98 -4.36
N THR A 262 -14.28 0.16 -4.99
CA THR A 262 -13.60 0.50 -6.23
C THR A 262 -13.76 -0.60 -7.26
N GLY A 263 -13.54 -0.24 -8.53
CA GLY A 263 -13.25 -1.21 -9.59
C GLY A 263 -11.91 -1.92 -9.34
N SER A 264 -11.56 -2.85 -10.22
CA SER A 264 -10.31 -3.63 -10.15
C SER A 264 -9.05 -2.79 -10.41
N ASP A 265 -9.20 -1.66 -11.10
CA ASP A 265 -8.15 -0.68 -11.38
C ASP A 265 -7.84 0.26 -10.20
N GLY A 266 -8.75 0.32 -9.22
CA GLY A 266 -8.66 1.20 -8.05
C GLY A 266 -9.46 2.50 -8.18
N HIS A 267 -10.20 2.73 -9.26
CA HIS A 267 -11.09 3.89 -9.36
C HIS A 267 -12.28 3.75 -8.41
N GLN A 268 -12.49 4.80 -7.62
CA GLN A 268 -13.57 4.83 -6.64
C GLN A 268 -14.93 4.90 -7.33
N VAL A 269 -15.83 4.02 -6.86
CA VAL A 269 -17.23 3.98 -7.26
C VAL A 269 -18.11 4.58 -6.18
N ALA A 270 -17.83 4.23 -4.92
CA ALA A 270 -18.60 4.71 -3.79
C ALA A 270 -17.77 4.77 -2.52
N ALA A 271 -18.17 5.65 -1.61
CA ALA A 271 -17.67 5.69 -0.24
C ALA A 271 -18.83 5.68 0.75
N PHE A 272 -18.66 4.91 1.82
CA PHE A 272 -19.58 4.82 2.94
C PHE A 272 -18.82 5.14 4.22
N ASP A 273 -19.44 5.88 5.12
CA ASP A 273 -18.93 6.00 6.48
C ASP A 273 -19.49 4.87 7.34
N GLY A 274 -19.19 4.83 8.64
CA GLY A 274 -19.68 3.77 9.51
C GLY A 274 -21.16 3.87 9.94
N GLN A 275 -21.91 4.88 9.47
CA GLN A 275 -23.34 5.08 9.72
C GLN A 275 -24.23 4.78 8.49
N PHE A 276 -23.66 4.14 7.47
CA PHE A 276 -24.35 3.79 6.24
C PHE A 276 -25.62 2.94 6.43
N VAL A 277 -26.53 3.07 5.48
CA VAL A 277 -27.71 2.23 5.32
C VAL A 277 -27.29 0.89 4.67
N PRO A 278 -27.48 -0.27 5.33
CA PRO A 278 -27.00 -1.56 4.83
C PRO A 278 -27.45 -1.89 3.40
N GLU A 279 -28.67 -1.52 3.02
CA GLU A 279 -29.25 -1.76 1.70
C GLU A 279 -28.47 -1.04 0.59
N GLN A 280 -27.96 0.16 0.85
CA GLN A 280 -27.14 0.91 -0.11
C GLN A 280 -25.78 0.25 -0.33
N LEU A 281 -25.16 -0.24 0.75
CA LEU A 281 -23.92 -1.01 0.64
C LEU A 281 -24.15 -2.30 -0.14
N VAL A 282 -25.19 -3.06 0.19
CA VAL A 282 -25.54 -4.32 -0.52
C VAL A 282 -25.74 -4.07 -2.01
N SER A 283 -26.52 -3.04 -2.37
CA SER A 283 -26.76 -2.69 -3.78
C SER A 283 -25.46 -2.40 -4.52
N THR A 284 -24.60 -1.56 -3.93
CA THR A 284 -23.33 -1.13 -4.55
C THR A 284 -22.35 -2.30 -4.67
N LEU A 285 -22.28 -3.16 -3.66
CA LEU A 285 -21.41 -4.34 -3.69
C LEU A 285 -21.86 -5.31 -4.79
N TRP A 286 -23.17 -5.56 -4.94
CA TRP A 286 -23.67 -6.43 -6.00
C TRP A 286 -23.46 -5.85 -7.38
N GLU A 287 -23.66 -4.54 -7.55
CA GLU A 287 -23.42 -3.86 -8.82
C GLU A 287 -21.96 -4.02 -9.30
N GLN A 288 -21.00 -3.77 -8.42
CA GLN A 288 -19.58 -3.92 -8.77
C GLN A 288 -19.17 -5.39 -8.95
N ALA A 289 -19.77 -6.30 -8.18
CA ALA A 289 -19.58 -7.74 -8.38
C ALA A 289 -20.08 -8.24 -9.75
N HIS A 290 -21.20 -7.71 -10.24
CA HIS A 290 -21.74 -8.05 -11.56
C HIS A 290 -20.89 -7.50 -12.69
N LEU A 291 -20.48 -6.23 -12.61
CA LEU A 291 -19.57 -5.62 -13.60
C LEU A 291 -18.25 -6.39 -13.72
N ALA A 292 -17.67 -6.78 -12.59
CA ALA A 292 -16.48 -7.62 -12.57
C ALA A 292 -16.72 -9.00 -13.20
N THR A 293 -17.90 -9.59 -12.97
CA THR A 293 -18.25 -10.88 -13.57
C THR A 293 -18.40 -10.77 -15.09
N LEU A 294 -19.03 -9.71 -15.60
CA LEU A 294 -19.12 -9.44 -17.03
C LEU A 294 -17.72 -9.30 -17.65
N THR A 295 -16.86 -8.48 -17.05
CA THR A 295 -15.46 -8.29 -17.52
C THR A 295 -14.68 -9.62 -17.56
N GLN A 296 -14.83 -10.46 -16.52
CA GLN A 296 -14.19 -11.79 -16.49
C GLN A 296 -14.70 -12.70 -17.60
N VAL A 297 -16.01 -12.67 -17.87
CA VAL A 297 -16.66 -13.52 -18.88
C VAL A 297 -16.25 -13.10 -20.28
N GLU A 298 -16.19 -11.80 -20.56
CA GLU A 298 -15.66 -11.26 -21.82
C GLU A 298 -14.21 -11.70 -22.03
N ALA A 299 -13.34 -11.53 -21.04
CA ALA A 299 -11.94 -11.96 -21.12
C ALA A 299 -11.78 -13.49 -21.29
N MET A 300 -12.74 -14.29 -20.81
CA MET A 300 -12.78 -15.74 -21.08
C MET A 300 -13.23 -16.04 -22.51
N ALA A 301 -14.24 -15.31 -23.02
CA ALA A 301 -14.74 -15.47 -24.38
C ALA A 301 -13.67 -15.07 -25.42
N GLU A 302 -12.91 -14.00 -25.19
CA GLU A 302 -11.76 -13.61 -26.01
C GLU A 302 -10.68 -14.70 -26.11
N LYS A 303 -10.57 -15.53 -25.08
CA LYS A 303 -9.65 -16.70 -25.04
C LYS A 303 -10.32 -17.99 -25.53
N GLU A 304 -11.50 -17.87 -26.13
CA GLU A 304 -12.35 -18.97 -26.61
C GLU A 304 -12.74 -20.01 -25.54
N LEU A 305 -12.72 -19.62 -24.26
CA LEU A 305 -13.13 -20.44 -23.11
C LEU A 305 -14.65 -20.34 -22.89
N PHE A 306 -15.44 -20.54 -23.95
CA PHE A 306 -16.87 -20.24 -23.96
C PHE A 306 -17.68 -21.09 -22.96
N SER A 307 -17.29 -22.35 -22.74
CA SER A 307 -17.98 -23.24 -21.80
C SER A 307 -17.83 -22.79 -20.35
N GLU A 308 -16.62 -22.38 -19.98
CA GLU A 308 -16.27 -21.81 -18.68
C GLU A 308 -16.97 -20.46 -18.47
N ALA A 309 -16.99 -19.61 -19.50
CA ALA A 309 -17.66 -18.31 -19.49
C ALA A 309 -19.17 -18.46 -19.22
N LEU A 310 -19.86 -19.36 -19.94
CA LEU A 310 -21.28 -19.65 -19.70
C LEU A 310 -21.53 -20.24 -18.31
N LYS A 311 -20.65 -21.11 -17.82
CA LYS A 311 -20.75 -21.67 -16.47
C LYS A 311 -20.65 -20.57 -15.41
N ARG A 312 -19.77 -19.59 -15.62
CA ARG A 312 -19.60 -18.43 -14.74
C ARG A 312 -20.85 -17.56 -14.74
N LEU A 313 -21.38 -17.16 -15.91
CA LEU A 313 -22.63 -16.39 -16.02
C LEU A 313 -23.81 -17.07 -15.34
N ARG A 314 -24.00 -18.39 -15.56
CA ARG A 314 -25.10 -19.15 -14.94
C ARG A 314 -24.99 -19.24 -13.42
N SER A 315 -23.77 -19.28 -12.89
CA SER A 315 -23.56 -19.24 -11.44
C SER A 315 -24.00 -17.91 -10.83
N GLU A 316 -23.97 -16.84 -11.63
CA GLU A 316 -24.24 -15.49 -11.20
C GLU A 316 -25.73 -15.14 -11.14
N ALA A 317 -26.56 -15.79 -11.98
CA ALA A 317 -28.01 -15.63 -12.02
C ALA A 317 -28.75 -15.90 -10.68
N ARG A 318 -28.05 -16.48 -9.69
CA ARG A 318 -28.57 -16.78 -8.35
C ARG A 318 -28.50 -15.58 -7.41
N PHE A 319 -27.82 -14.51 -7.79
CA PHE A 319 -27.59 -13.34 -6.95
C PHE A 319 -28.49 -12.15 -7.34
N PRO A 320 -28.75 -11.22 -6.40
CA PRO A 320 -29.53 -10.02 -6.68
C PRO A 320 -28.87 -9.18 -7.78
N ALA A 321 -29.61 -8.82 -8.81
CA ALA A 321 -29.17 -7.98 -9.93
C ALA A 321 -30.33 -7.05 -10.32
N ASN A 322 -30.00 -5.82 -10.74
CA ASN A 322 -30.99 -4.89 -11.28
C ASN A 322 -31.43 -5.34 -12.70
N GLN A 323 -32.46 -4.71 -13.26
CA GLN A 323 -33.00 -5.10 -14.57
C GLN A 323 -31.97 -4.96 -15.70
N GLU A 324 -31.19 -3.89 -15.70
CA GLU A 324 -30.18 -3.60 -16.72
C GLU A 324 -29.07 -4.67 -16.72
N GLN A 325 -28.56 -5.02 -15.53
CA GLN A 325 -27.55 -6.08 -15.36
C GLN A 325 -28.06 -7.43 -15.84
N ARG A 326 -29.33 -7.76 -15.60
CA ARG A 326 -29.92 -9.02 -16.10
C ARG A 326 -29.96 -9.05 -17.62
N VAL A 327 -30.37 -7.95 -18.25
CA VAL A 327 -30.40 -7.83 -19.71
C VAL A 327 -28.98 -8.00 -20.28
N GLN A 328 -27.99 -7.29 -19.73
CA GLN A 328 -26.59 -7.40 -20.17
C GLN A 328 -26.04 -8.83 -20.03
N MET A 329 -26.31 -9.49 -18.90
CA MET A 329 -25.88 -10.88 -18.68
C MET A 329 -26.56 -11.87 -19.64
N GLU A 330 -27.83 -11.65 -19.98
CA GLU A 330 -28.58 -12.48 -20.93
C GLU A 330 -28.09 -12.30 -22.36
N GLU A 331 -27.86 -11.04 -22.79
CA GLU A 331 -27.30 -10.72 -24.10
C GLU A 331 -25.93 -11.37 -24.30
N LEU A 332 -25.02 -11.19 -23.33
CA LEU A 332 -23.69 -11.80 -23.36
C LEU A 332 -23.77 -13.34 -23.35
N ALA A 333 -24.71 -13.92 -22.61
CA ALA A 333 -24.92 -15.38 -22.62
C ALA A 333 -25.38 -15.89 -24.00
N GLN A 334 -26.23 -15.15 -24.70
CA GLN A 334 -26.70 -15.50 -26.05
C GLN A 334 -25.56 -15.41 -27.06
N GLU A 335 -24.76 -14.34 -27.01
CA GLU A 335 -23.59 -14.16 -27.87
C GLU A 335 -22.58 -15.30 -27.69
N ILE A 336 -22.18 -15.60 -26.45
CA ILE A 336 -21.23 -16.68 -26.17
C ILE A 336 -21.79 -18.05 -26.59
N THR A 337 -23.10 -18.26 -26.46
CA THR A 337 -23.75 -19.50 -26.91
C THR A 337 -23.65 -19.66 -28.43
N LEU A 338 -23.83 -18.56 -29.18
CA LEU A 338 -23.68 -18.56 -30.63
C LEU A 338 -22.23 -18.85 -31.03
N GLN A 339 -21.26 -18.16 -30.43
CA GLN A 339 -19.83 -18.37 -30.69
C GLN A 339 -19.39 -19.83 -30.38
N LEU A 340 -19.91 -20.42 -29.30
CA LEU A 340 -19.66 -21.82 -28.98
C LEU A 340 -20.26 -22.78 -30.02
N ALA A 341 -21.45 -22.48 -30.54
CA ALA A 341 -22.09 -23.28 -31.59
C ALA A 341 -21.28 -23.22 -32.89
N GLU A 342 -20.84 -22.03 -33.30
CA GLU A 342 -19.99 -21.83 -34.48
C GLU A 342 -18.66 -22.56 -34.34
N LYS A 343 -18.00 -22.47 -33.18
CA LYS A 343 -16.76 -23.21 -32.90
C LYS A 343 -16.96 -24.72 -33.02
N ARG A 344 -18.03 -25.26 -32.45
CA ARG A 344 -18.35 -26.70 -32.57
C ARG A 344 -18.63 -27.13 -34.00
N GLU A 345 -19.32 -26.32 -34.78
CA GLU A 345 -19.56 -26.60 -36.20
C GLU A 345 -18.25 -26.62 -36.99
N GLN A 346 -17.33 -25.70 -36.70
CA GLN A 346 -15.99 -25.69 -37.31
C GLN A 346 -15.17 -26.94 -36.92
N GLU A 347 -15.16 -27.31 -35.64
CA GLU A 347 -14.49 -28.52 -35.14
C GLU A 347 -15.07 -29.80 -35.78
N GLU A 348 -16.38 -29.86 -35.98
CA GLU A 348 -17.06 -30.98 -36.65
C GLU A 348 -16.65 -31.07 -38.13
N LYS A 349 -16.63 -29.94 -38.85
CA LYS A 349 -16.16 -29.88 -40.25
C LYS A 349 -14.70 -30.32 -40.39
N ILE A 350 -13.83 -29.90 -39.47
CA ILE A 350 -12.42 -30.32 -39.45
C ILE A 350 -12.33 -31.82 -39.19
N THR A 351 -13.10 -32.34 -38.24
CA THR A 351 -13.14 -33.77 -37.91
C THR A 351 -13.64 -34.61 -39.10
N GLU A 352 -14.66 -34.15 -39.81
CA GLU A 352 -15.17 -34.82 -41.01
C GLU A 352 -14.15 -34.79 -42.15
N ALA A 353 -13.53 -33.65 -42.40
CA ALA A 353 -12.47 -33.51 -43.40
C ALA A 353 -11.29 -34.44 -43.10
N LEU A 354 -10.84 -34.51 -41.84
CA LEU A 354 -9.80 -35.45 -41.39
C LEU A 354 -10.19 -36.89 -41.70
N ARG A 355 -11.42 -37.31 -41.36
CA ARG A 355 -11.91 -38.67 -41.66
C ARG A 355 -11.91 -38.98 -43.16
N LEU A 356 -12.33 -38.02 -43.99
CA LEU A 356 -12.36 -38.18 -45.44
C LEU A 356 -10.94 -38.29 -46.02
N TYR A 357 -10.05 -37.38 -45.68
CA TYR A 357 -8.66 -37.42 -46.17
C TYR A 357 -7.92 -38.65 -45.67
N GLN A 358 -8.14 -39.09 -44.43
CA GLN A 358 -7.53 -40.30 -43.91
C GLN A 358 -8.02 -41.55 -44.64
N ARG A 359 -9.33 -41.64 -44.93
CA ARG A 359 -9.89 -42.71 -45.77
C ARG A 359 -9.27 -42.72 -47.17
N VAL A 360 -9.10 -41.56 -47.81
CA VAL A 360 -8.48 -41.47 -49.15
C VAL A 360 -6.99 -41.86 -49.08
N ALA A 361 -6.27 -41.41 -48.06
CA ALA A 361 -4.87 -41.79 -47.84
C ALA A 361 -4.68 -43.30 -47.64
N ASP A 362 -5.66 -43.97 -47.03
CA ASP A 362 -5.59 -45.41 -46.78
C ASP A 362 -6.00 -46.25 -48.02
N THR A 363 -7.00 -45.80 -48.77
CA THR A 363 -7.67 -46.62 -49.81
C THR A 363 -7.30 -46.25 -51.25
N ALA A 364 -6.75 -45.06 -51.52
CA ALA A 364 -6.41 -44.64 -52.87
C ALA A 364 -5.27 -45.49 -53.48
N THR A 365 -5.50 -45.95 -54.72
CA THR A 365 -4.51 -46.65 -55.55
C THR A 365 -3.64 -45.69 -56.36
N ASP A 366 -4.14 -44.48 -56.61
CA ASP A 366 -3.39 -43.38 -57.25
C ASP A 366 -2.40 -42.76 -56.25
N GLY A 367 -1.11 -42.81 -56.59
CA GLY A 367 -0.02 -42.34 -55.73
C GLY A 367 -0.05 -40.83 -55.45
N PHE A 368 -0.56 -40.03 -56.38
CA PHE A 368 -0.69 -38.58 -56.20
C PHE A 368 -1.82 -38.24 -55.22
N LEU A 369 -3.00 -38.85 -55.40
CA LEU A 369 -4.14 -38.65 -54.50
C LEU A 369 -3.83 -39.09 -53.06
N LYS A 370 -3.12 -40.20 -52.92
CA LYS A 370 -2.68 -40.73 -51.62
C LYS A 370 -1.74 -39.76 -50.90
N GLU A 371 -0.73 -39.25 -51.60
CA GLU A 371 0.24 -38.32 -51.03
C GLU A 371 -0.38 -36.95 -50.73
N HIS A 372 -1.26 -36.46 -51.61
CA HIS A 372 -2.01 -35.23 -51.36
C HIS A 372 -2.89 -35.35 -50.11
N ALA A 373 -3.62 -36.46 -49.96
CA ALA A 373 -4.48 -36.68 -48.79
C ALA A 373 -3.69 -36.73 -47.48
N ARG A 374 -2.51 -37.37 -47.46
CA ARG A 374 -1.61 -37.38 -46.28
C ARG A 374 -1.18 -35.97 -45.87
N LYS A 375 -0.77 -35.14 -46.83
CA LYS A 375 -0.40 -33.74 -46.57
C LYS A 375 -1.56 -32.91 -46.01
N GLN A 376 -2.79 -33.17 -46.43
CA GLN A 376 -3.97 -32.48 -45.88
C GLN A 376 -4.29 -32.95 -44.46
N VAL A 377 -4.12 -34.24 -44.14
CA VAL A 377 -4.23 -34.74 -42.76
C VAL A 377 -3.22 -34.04 -41.85
N GLU A 378 -1.95 -33.97 -42.26
CA GLU A 378 -0.91 -33.28 -41.48
C GLU A 378 -1.25 -31.80 -41.25
N ARG A 379 -1.72 -31.09 -42.28
CA ARG A 379 -2.13 -29.68 -42.16
C ARG A 379 -3.32 -29.48 -41.22
N LEU A 380 -4.35 -30.31 -41.33
CA LEU A 380 -5.54 -30.22 -40.50
C LEU A 380 -5.26 -30.60 -39.04
N GLN A 381 -4.33 -31.54 -38.80
CA GLN A 381 -3.86 -31.89 -37.45
C GLN A 381 -3.01 -30.80 -36.79
N GLN A 382 -2.34 -29.94 -37.59
CA GLN A 382 -1.58 -28.78 -37.09
C GLN A 382 -2.44 -27.54 -36.86
N SER A 383 -3.67 -27.53 -37.40
CA SER A 383 -4.62 -26.41 -37.32
C SER A 383 -5.68 -26.60 -36.22
N ASN A 384 -5.69 -27.76 -35.56
CA ASN A 384 -6.48 -28.13 -34.40
C ASN A 384 -5.56 -28.08 -33.16
#